data_AF-A0A8D8TFE2-F1
#
_entry.id   AF-A0A8D8TFE2-F1
#
_cell.length_a   1.000
_cell.length_b   1.000
_cell.length_c   1.000
_cell.angle_alpha   90.00
_cell.angle_beta   90.00
_cell.angle_gamma   90.00
#
_symmetry.space_group_name_H-M   'P 1'
#
loop_
_entity.id
_entity.type
_entity.pdbx_description
1 polymer ?
#
loop_
_entity_poly.entity_id
_entity_poly.type
_entity_poly.pdbx_seq_one_letter_code
_entity_poly.pdbx_strand_id
1 'polypeptide(L)'
;MIFALIAFGTILKTGLTIVGTGIWLVPVLIAGLSYYNYDKYDPESRLVDQKQLHREYDFIVIGGGSAGAVVASRLSEVAHWSILLLEAGPDENEVTDVPSLAAWLQLSNFDWKYKTEPTGRACLGYNQGRCSWPRGKVLGGSSVLNYMLYVRGNRNDYDTWAEFGNPGWSYDEVLPYFKKSEDNRNPYLNKNKYHGKGGYLTVQEAPWRTPLVLAFVEAGQEL
;
A
#
# COMPACT_ATOMS: atom_id res chain seq x y z
N MET A 1 -53.46 49.84 -9.49
CA MET A 1 -53.81 48.45 -9.87
C MET A 1 -52.85 48.01 -10.97
N ILE A 2 -51.56 47.70 -10.76
CA ILE A 2 -50.95 46.62 -9.96
C ILE A 2 -51.64 45.27 -10.19
N PHE A 3 -51.71 44.79 -11.43
CA PHE A 3 -52.14 43.42 -11.76
C PHE A 3 -51.56 42.89 -13.09
N ALA A 4 -50.32 43.25 -13.46
CA ALA A 4 -49.74 42.80 -14.74
C ALA A 4 -48.23 42.45 -14.70
N LEU A 5 -47.68 42.04 -13.55
CA LEU A 5 -46.23 41.76 -13.46
C LEU A 5 -45.81 40.60 -12.54
N ILE A 6 -46.71 39.63 -12.28
CA ILE A 6 -46.39 38.45 -11.44
C ILE A 6 -46.55 37.11 -12.20
N ALA A 7 -46.99 37.11 -13.46
CA ALA A 7 -47.28 35.86 -14.20
C ALA A 7 -46.17 35.37 -15.14
N PHE A 8 -44.94 35.88 -15.04
CA PHE A 8 -43.80 35.46 -15.90
C PHE A 8 -42.54 35.09 -15.11
N GLY A 9 -42.69 34.68 -13.84
CA GLY A 9 -41.56 34.36 -12.95
C GLY A 9 -41.51 32.94 -12.40
N THR A 10 -42.40 32.03 -12.83
CA THR A 10 -42.63 30.76 -12.08
C THR A 10 -42.78 29.51 -12.95
N ILE A 11 -42.27 29.52 -14.18
CA ILE A 11 -42.22 28.30 -15.03
C ILE A 11 -40.78 27.93 -15.45
N LEU A 12 -39.80 28.82 -15.27
CA LEU A 12 -38.40 28.54 -15.63
C LEU A 12 -37.50 28.05 -14.47
N LYS A 13 -38.04 27.84 -13.25
CA LYS A 13 -37.30 27.27 -12.11
C LYS A 13 -37.62 25.80 -11.81
N THR A 14 -38.68 25.25 -12.39
CA THR A 14 -39.10 23.86 -12.20
C THR A 14 -38.63 22.92 -13.31
N GLY A 15 -38.20 23.47 -14.47
CA GLY A 15 -37.64 22.67 -15.57
C GLY A 15 -36.13 22.39 -15.48
N LEU A 16 -35.40 23.14 -14.65
CA LEU A 16 -33.93 23.02 -14.54
C LEU A 16 -33.44 22.30 -13.28
N THR A 17 -34.35 21.87 -12.40
CA THR A 17 -34.03 21.13 -11.16
C THR A 17 -34.15 19.61 -11.33
N ILE A 18 -34.80 19.12 -12.39
CA ILE A 18 -34.98 17.68 -12.63
C ILE A 18 -33.76 17.05 -13.32
N VAL A 19 -32.83 17.84 -13.89
CA VAL A 19 -31.54 17.35 -14.41
C VAL A 19 -30.47 17.27 -13.30
N GLY A 20 -30.74 17.81 -12.11
CA GLY A 20 -29.77 17.97 -11.02
C GLY A 20 -29.70 16.86 -9.97
N THR A 21 -30.52 15.80 -10.06
CA THR A 21 -30.69 14.84 -8.95
C THR A 21 -30.09 13.45 -9.18
N GLY A 22 -29.61 13.15 -10.38
CA GLY A 22 -29.13 11.80 -10.74
C GLY A 22 -27.68 11.71 -11.20
N ILE A 23 -27.05 12.80 -11.61
CA ILE A 23 -25.69 12.75 -12.19
C ILE A 23 -24.66 12.32 -11.14
N TRP A 24 -24.83 12.70 -9.87
CA TRP A 24 -24.01 12.20 -8.76
C TRP A 24 -24.13 10.69 -8.52
N LEU A 25 -25.23 10.06 -8.94
CA LEU A 25 -25.39 8.61 -8.86
C LEU A 25 -24.49 7.92 -9.87
N VAL A 26 -24.13 8.58 -10.99
CA VAL A 26 -23.30 7.96 -12.03
C VAL A 26 -21.90 7.63 -11.49
N PRO A 27 -21.14 8.55 -10.87
CA PRO A 27 -19.89 8.20 -10.19
C PRO A 27 -20.06 7.15 -9.09
N VAL A 28 -21.14 7.19 -8.33
CA VAL A 28 -21.41 6.20 -7.25
C VAL A 28 -21.70 4.82 -7.83
N LEU A 29 -22.48 4.74 -8.91
CA LEU A 29 -22.76 3.50 -9.64
C LEU A 29 -21.50 2.96 -10.31
N ILE A 30 -20.68 3.82 -10.92
CA ILE A 30 -19.40 3.43 -11.49
C ILE A 30 -18.49 2.90 -10.38
N ALA A 31 -18.37 3.60 -9.25
CA ALA A 31 -17.58 3.13 -8.12
C ALA A 31 -18.10 1.80 -7.56
N GLY A 32 -19.42 1.65 -7.41
CA GLY A 32 -20.04 0.40 -6.95
C GLY A 32 -19.87 -0.75 -7.95
N LEU A 33 -19.95 -0.49 -9.26
CA LEU A 33 -19.72 -1.47 -10.31
C LEU A 33 -18.23 -1.85 -10.40
N SER A 34 -17.32 -0.89 -10.26
CA SER A 34 -15.89 -1.13 -10.20
C SER A 34 -15.52 -1.95 -8.98
N TYR A 35 -16.12 -1.66 -7.82
CA TYR A 35 -15.98 -2.46 -6.59
C TYR A 35 -16.47 -3.90 -6.81
N TYR A 36 -17.67 -4.07 -7.37
CA TYR A 36 -18.25 -5.41 -7.57
C TYR A 36 -17.55 -6.22 -8.67
N ASN A 37 -16.92 -5.56 -9.65
CA ASN A 37 -16.21 -6.20 -10.76
C ASN A 37 -14.69 -6.04 -10.64
N TYR A 38 -14.15 -5.69 -9.46
CA TYR A 38 -12.73 -5.43 -9.28
C TYR A 38 -11.88 -6.59 -9.80
N ASP A 39 -12.26 -7.83 -9.50
CA ASP A 39 -11.62 -9.06 -9.99
C ASP A 39 -11.47 -9.17 -11.52
N LYS A 40 -12.29 -8.45 -12.31
CA LYS A 40 -12.20 -8.43 -13.78
C LYS A 40 -11.23 -7.37 -14.31
N TYR A 41 -10.93 -6.37 -13.48
CA TYR A 41 -10.11 -5.22 -13.84
C TYR A 41 -8.78 -5.19 -13.08
N ASP A 42 -8.59 -6.09 -12.11
CA ASP A 42 -7.34 -6.30 -11.40
C ASP A 42 -6.24 -6.72 -12.39
N PRO A 43 -5.23 -5.85 -12.61
CA PRO A 43 -4.11 -6.17 -13.50
C PRO A 43 -3.14 -7.18 -12.89
N GLU A 44 -3.18 -7.41 -11.57
CA GLU A 44 -2.23 -8.25 -10.83
C GLU A 44 -2.66 -9.71 -10.72
N SER A 45 -3.89 -10.03 -11.14
CA SER A 45 -4.49 -11.38 -11.15
C SER A 45 -4.51 -12.02 -9.76
N ARG A 46 -5.65 -11.94 -9.09
CA ARG A 46 -5.94 -12.66 -7.84
C ARG A 46 -5.40 -14.10 -7.83
N LEU A 47 -4.68 -14.44 -6.76
CA LEU A 47 -4.22 -15.81 -6.53
C LEU A 47 -5.43 -16.75 -6.35
N VAL A 48 -5.37 -17.91 -6.99
CA VAL A 48 -6.41 -18.93 -6.85
C VAL A 48 -5.99 -19.91 -5.75
N ASP A 49 -6.77 -19.93 -4.68
CA ASP A 49 -6.58 -20.89 -3.59
C ASP A 49 -6.64 -22.34 -4.10
N GLN A 50 -5.59 -23.09 -3.80
CA GLN A 50 -5.53 -24.51 -4.13
C GLN A 50 -6.40 -25.32 -3.17
N LYS A 51 -7.49 -25.88 -3.68
CA LYS A 51 -8.42 -26.73 -2.91
C LYS A 51 -7.85 -28.10 -2.56
N GLN A 52 -6.91 -28.59 -3.38
CA GLN A 52 -6.23 -29.86 -3.16
C GLN A 52 -4.76 -29.58 -2.89
N LEU A 53 -4.33 -29.83 -1.66
CA LEU A 53 -2.94 -29.69 -1.26
C LEU A 53 -2.17 -30.97 -1.60
N HIS A 54 -0.92 -30.81 -2.02
CA HIS A 54 0.01 -31.93 -2.11
C HIS A 54 0.34 -32.43 -0.70
N ARG A 55 0.75 -33.70 -0.60
CA ARG A 55 1.16 -34.29 0.69
C ARG A 55 2.47 -33.69 1.20
N GLU A 56 3.32 -33.22 0.29
CA GLU A 56 4.63 -32.66 0.56
C GLU A 56 4.93 -31.52 -0.43
N TYR A 57 5.79 -30.60 0.00
CA TYR A 57 6.28 -29.46 -0.76
C TYR A 57 7.77 -29.31 -0.49
N ASP A 58 8.54 -28.81 -1.47
CA ASP A 58 9.95 -28.49 -1.28
C ASP A 58 10.12 -27.33 -0.30
N PHE A 59 9.21 -26.35 -0.35
CA PHE A 59 9.19 -25.20 0.55
C PHE A 59 7.78 -24.87 1.02
N ILE A 60 7.67 -24.54 2.32
CA ILE A 60 6.46 -23.98 2.90
C ILE A 60 6.81 -22.59 3.43
N VAL A 61 6.20 -21.56 2.86
CA VAL A 61 6.35 -20.17 3.28
C VAL A 61 5.16 -19.80 4.17
N ILE A 62 5.43 -19.43 5.42
CA ILE A 62 4.40 -19.05 6.39
C ILE A 62 4.31 -17.52 6.44
N GLY A 63 3.22 -16.98 5.95
CA GLY A 63 2.92 -15.56 5.82
C GLY A 63 3.22 -15.02 4.42
N GLY A 64 2.18 -14.61 3.71
CA GLY A 64 2.22 -13.94 2.39
C GLY A 64 2.53 -12.45 2.46
N GLY A 65 3.25 -12.01 3.50
CA GLY A 65 3.62 -10.61 3.69
C GLY A 65 4.74 -10.12 2.77
N SER A 66 5.21 -8.89 3.00
CA SER A 66 6.18 -8.21 2.12
C SER A 66 7.46 -9.01 1.80
N ALA A 67 7.98 -9.80 2.75
CA ALA A 67 9.11 -10.69 2.50
C ALA A 67 8.67 -12.07 1.99
N GLY A 68 7.61 -12.65 2.56
CA GLY A 68 7.14 -13.99 2.23
C GLY A 68 6.67 -14.12 0.77
N ALA A 69 5.95 -13.11 0.27
CA ALA A 69 5.55 -13.05 -1.13
C ALA A 69 6.77 -13.03 -2.08
N VAL A 70 7.81 -12.27 -1.74
CA VAL A 70 9.07 -12.22 -2.52
C VAL A 70 9.78 -13.57 -2.49
N VAL A 71 9.89 -14.20 -1.32
CA VAL A 71 10.53 -15.52 -1.19
C VAL A 71 9.76 -16.57 -2.00
N ALA A 72 8.44 -16.64 -1.86
CA ALA A 72 7.61 -17.58 -2.61
C ALA A 72 7.75 -17.37 -4.13
N SER A 73 7.69 -16.11 -4.59
CA SER A 73 7.90 -15.75 -5.98
C SER A 73 9.27 -16.21 -6.50
N ARG A 74 10.35 -15.94 -5.78
CA ARG A 74 11.72 -16.32 -6.22
C ARG A 74 11.96 -17.83 -6.20
N LEU A 75 11.44 -18.55 -5.21
CA LEU A 75 11.53 -20.01 -5.19
C LEU A 75 10.76 -20.62 -6.36
N SER A 76 9.59 -20.06 -6.70
CA SER A 76 8.76 -20.55 -7.82
C SER A 76 9.36 -20.34 -9.21
N GLU A 77 10.40 -19.49 -9.36
CA GLU A 77 11.15 -19.35 -10.62
C GLU A 77 11.85 -20.67 -11.01
N VAL A 78 12.07 -21.57 -10.05
CA VAL A 78 12.66 -22.89 -10.27
C VAL A 78 11.53 -23.91 -10.51
N ALA A 79 11.28 -24.22 -11.77
CA ALA A 79 10.09 -24.99 -12.20
C ALA A 79 9.91 -26.39 -11.59
N HIS A 80 10.96 -26.99 -11.01
CA HIS A 80 10.88 -28.31 -10.37
C HIS A 80 10.62 -28.25 -8.87
N TRP A 81 10.65 -27.06 -8.25
CA TRP A 81 10.30 -26.89 -6.86
C TRP A 81 8.79 -26.66 -6.71
N SER A 82 8.24 -27.28 -5.68
CA SER A 82 6.86 -27.11 -5.21
C SER A 82 6.84 -26.19 -3.99
N ILE A 83 6.06 -25.12 -4.06
CA ILE A 83 6.01 -24.07 -3.02
C ILE A 83 4.57 -23.99 -2.51
N LEU A 84 4.39 -24.08 -1.20
CA LEU A 84 3.14 -23.76 -0.52
C LEU A 84 3.30 -22.43 0.23
N LEU A 85 2.49 -21.43 -0.11
CA LEU A 85 2.38 -20.19 0.65
C LEU A 85 1.11 -20.23 1.51
N LEU A 86 1.24 -19.98 2.81
CA LEU A 86 0.12 -19.91 3.74
C LEU A 86 -0.02 -18.49 4.27
N GLU A 87 -1.15 -17.84 3.99
CA GLU A 87 -1.51 -16.53 4.53
C GLU A 87 -2.80 -16.63 5.35
N ALA A 88 -2.85 -15.90 6.47
CA ALA A 88 -3.98 -15.92 7.38
C ALA A 88 -5.05 -14.88 7.04
N GLY A 89 -4.67 -13.84 6.31
CA GLY A 89 -5.56 -12.81 5.79
C GLY A 89 -6.24 -13.16 4.48
N PRO A 90 -7.24 -12.37 4.08
CA PRO A 90 -7.80 -12.44 2.73
C PRO A 90 -6.83 -11.85 1.70
N ASP A 91 -7.23 -11.86 0.43
CA ASP A 91 -6.59 -11.05 -0.60
C ASP A 91 -6.87 -9.55 -0.38
N GLU A 92 -6.02 -8.73 -0.99
CA GLU A 92 -6.18 -7.29 -1.18
C GLU A 92 -7.43 -6.93 -2.00
N ASN A 93 -7.80 -5.65 -1.99
CA ASN A 93 -8.94 -5.15 -2.76
C ASN A 93 -8.74 -3.70 -3.24
N GLU A 94 -9.72 -3.18 -3.98
CA GLU A 94 -9.70 -1.81 -4.50
C GLU A 94 -9.48 -0.72 -3.44
N VAL A 95 -9.92 -0.93 -2.20
CA VAL A 95 -9.71 0.04 -1.11
C VAL A 95 -8.24 0.07 -0.70
N THR A 96 -7.57 -1.09 -0.71
CA THR A 96 -6.16 -1.18 -0.34
C THR A 96 -5.22 -0.57 -1.38
N ASP A 97 -5.66 -0.46 -2.64
CA ASP A 97 -4.89 0.14 -3.72
C ASP A 97 -4.85 1.68 -3.68
N VAL A 98 -5.74 2.31 -2.89
CA VAL A 98 -5.81 3.77 -2.80
C VAL A 98 -4.91 4.27 -1.67
N PRO A 99 -3.76 4.90 -1.95
CA PRO A 99 -2.76 5.15 -0.91
C PRO A 99 -3.21 6.12 0.18
N SER A 100 -4.09 7.06 -0.15
CA SER A 100 -4.67 7.99 0.82
C SER A 100 -5.58 7.32 1.84
N LEU A 101 -5.97 6.06 1.61
CA LEU A 101 -6.80 5.27 2.52
C LEU A 101 -5.99 4.38 3.48
N ALA A 102 -4.67 4.39 3.43
CA ALA A 102 -3.81 3.55 4.29
C ALA A 102 -4.16 3.62 5.79
N ALA A 103 -4.49 4.81 6.30
CA ALA A 103 -4.89 4.99 7.70
C ALA A 103 -6.23 4.30 8.03
N TRP A 104 -7.16 4.21 7.07
CA TRP A 104 -8.46 3.55 7.22
C TRP A 104 -8.35 2.02 7.26
N LEU A 105 -7.27 1.46 6.71
CA LEU A 105 -7.02 0.02 6.74
C LEU A 105 -6.62 -0.47 8.14
N GLN A 106 -6.11 0.42 9.00
CA GLN A 106 -5.81 0.09 10.39
C GLN A 106 -7.11 -0.19 11.16
N LEU A 107 -7.08 -1.15 12.08
CA LEU A 107 -8.26 -1.63 12.82
C LEU A 107 -9.36 -2.29 11.96
N SER A 108 -9.16 -2.44 10.65
CA SER A 108 -10.04 -3.18 9.73
C SER A 108 -9.80 -4.69 9.80
N ASN A 109 -10.48 -5.48 8.96
CA ASN A 109 -10.23 -6.93 8.88
C ASN A 109 -8.87 -7.28 8.26
N PHE A 110 -8.20 -6.32 7.62
CA PHE A 110 -6.84 -6.44 7.10
C PHE A 110 -5.76 -6.18 8.16
N ASP A 111 -6.14 -5.85 9.40
CA ASP A 111 -5.22 -5.62 10.51
C ASP A 111 -5.36 -6.73 11.56
N TRP A 112 -4.23 -7.23 12.07
CA TRP A 112 -4.19 -8.09 13.25
C TRP A 112 -4.67 -7.38 14.52
N LYS A 113 -4.66 -6.05 14.54
CA LYS A 113 -5.11 -5.18 15.65
C LYS A 113 -4.36 -5.44 16.96
N TYR A 114 -3.08 -5.76 16.85
CA TYR A 114 -2.27 -5.99 18.04
C TYR A 114 -2.25 -4.75 18.94
N LYS A 115 -2.14 -5.02 20.24
CA LYS A 115 -1.98 -4.02 21.29
C LYS A 115 -0.75 -4.38 22.10
N THR A 116 0.04 -3.38 22.44
CA THR A 116 1.18 -3.58 23.34
C THR A 116 0.68 -3.84 24.76
N GLU A 117 1.53 -4.46 25.59
CA GLU A 117 1.33 -4.40 27.02
C GLU A 117 1.57 -2.97 27.55
N PRO A 118 0.86 -2.54 28.61
CA PRO A 118 1.03 -1.22 29.18
C PRO A 118 2.40 -1.11 29.87
N THR A 119 3.13 -0.04 29.60
CA THR A 119 4.47 0.21 30.17
C THR A 119 4.48 1.31 31.23
N GLY A 120 3.41 2.09 31.35
CA GLY A 120 3.34 3.28 32.18
C GLY A 120 4.21 4.45 31.72
N ARG A 121 4.90 4.34 30.57
CA ARG A 121 5.79 5.38 30.01
C ARG A 121 5.45 5.79 28.58
N ALA A 122 4.74 4.94 27.85
CA ALA A 122 4.32 5.19 26.48
C ALA A 122 2.80 5.10 26.36
N CYS A 123 2.25 5.71 25.31
CA CYS A 123 0.81 5.62 24.96
C CYS A 123 -0.14 5.96 26.12
N LEU A 124 0.24 6.90 26.97
CA LEU A 124 -0.55 7.33 28.14
C LEU A 124 -1.91 7.91 27.74
N GLY A 125 -2.04 8.44 26.53
CA GLY A 125 -3.30 8.93 25.96
C GLY A 125 -4.17 7.85 25.30
N TYR A 126 -3.74 6.59 25.27
CA TYR A 126 -4.53 5.48 24.72
C TYR A 126 -5.32 4.76 25.81
N ASN A 127 -6.43 4.12 25.40
CA ASN A 127 -7.21 3.28 26.29
C ASN A 127 -6.32 2.23 26.97
N GLN A 128 -6.38 2.19 28.31
CA GLN A 128 -5.59 1.29 29.15
C GLN A 128 -4.06 1.47 29.02
N GLY A 129 -3.57 2.59 28.46
CA GLY A 129 -2.14 2.82 28.27
C GLY A 129 -1.48 1.88 27.24
N ARG A 130 -2.26 1.32 26.30
CA ARG A 130 -1.80 0.33 25.31
C ARG A 130 -1.72 0.92 23.92
N CYS A 131 -0.54 0.86 23.30
CA CYS A 131 -0.35 1.35 21.94
C CYS A 131 -1.09 0.46 20.93
N SER A 132 -1.71 1.07 19.93
CA SER A 132 -2.09 0.36 18.70
C SER A 132 -0.83 -0.08 17.96
N TRP A 133 -0.78 -1.34 17.53
CA TRP A 133 0.35 -1.91 16.82
C TRP A 133 -0.11 -2.60 15.53
N PRO A 134 -0.48 -1.81 14.50
CA PRO A 134 -1.09 -2.36 13.29
C PRO A 134 -0.12 -3.28 12.55
N ARG A 135 -0.61 -4.44 12.13
CA ARG A 135 0.13 -5.41 11.30
C ARG A 135 -0.81 -5.98 10.26
N GLY A 136 -0.37 -5.97 9.00
CA GLY A 136 -1.16 -6.49 7.89
C GLY A 136 -1.47 -7.98 8.08
N LYS A 137 -2.75 -8.31 7.97
CA LYS A 137 -3.36 -9.64 7.91
C LYS A 137 -4.11 -9.71 6.58
N VAL A 138 -3.36 -9.81 5.50
CA VAL A 138 -3.81 -9.76 4.10
C VAL A 138 -2.66 -10.32 3.25
N LEU A 139 -2.93 -10.86 2.07
CA LEU A 139 -1.88 -11.14 1.09
C LEU A 139 -1.11 -9.83 0.77
N GLY A 140 0.22 -9.90 0.69
CA GLY A 140 1.11 -8.73 0.73
C GLY A 140 1.40 -8.21 2.16
N GLY A 141 0.55 -8.51 3.13
CA GLY A 141 0.76 -8.24 4.55
C GLY A 141 0.89 -6.75 4.86
N SER A 142 1.94 -6.36 5.60
CA SER A 142 2.07 -4.97 6.05
C SER A 142 2.42 -3.99 4.91
N SER A 143 2.82 -4.44 3.72
CA SER A 143 2.97 -3.52 2.57
C SER A 143 1.65 -3.02 2.03
N VAL A 144 0.54 -3.74 2.26
CA VAL A 144 -0.81 -3.31 1.89
C VAL A 144 -1.33 -2.19 2.80
N LEU A 145 -0.91 -2.18 4.07
CA LEU A 145 -1.32 -1.17 5.06
C LEU A 145 -0.36 0.01 5.15
N ASN A 146 0.74 0.00 4.41
CA ASN A 146 1.81 0.99 4.59
C ASN A 146 1.44 2.37 3.98
N TYR A 147 2.27 3.36 4.24
CA TYR A 147 2.13 4.72 3.68
C TYR A 147 2.98 4.93 2.43
N MET A 148 3.39 3.85 1.76
CA MET A 148 4.19 3.82 0.53
C MET A 148 5.54 4.56 0.58
N LEU A 149 6.07 4.85 1.77
CA LEU A 149 7.37 5.46 1.91
C LEU A 149 8.46 4.47 1.48
N TYR A 150 9.21 4.84 0.45
CA TYR A 150 10.38 4.08 0.01
C TYR A 150 11.65 4.74 0.54
N VAL A 151 12.28 4.11 1.54
CA VAL A 151 13.50 4.57 2.18
C VAL A 151 14.41 3.36 2.37
N ARG A 152 15.72 3.52 2.13
CA ARG A 152 16.73 2.51 2.44
C ARG A 152 17.46 2.87 3.74
N GLY A 153 17.94 1.84 4.44
CA GLY A 153 18.78 2.04 5.62
C GLY A 153 20.08 2.77 5.31
N ASN A 154 20.72 3.31 6.34
CA ASN A 154 22.06 3.85 6.23
C ASN A 154 23.05 2.72 5.98
N ARG A 155 24.14 2.99 5.25
CA ARG A 155 25.25 2.04 5.06
C ARG A 155 25.70 1.40 6.38
N ASN A 156 25.83 2.22 7.42
CA ASN A 156 26.31 1.77 8.72
C ASN A 156 25.39 0.72 9.36
N ASP A 157 24.08 0.75 9.07
CA ASP A 157 23.13 -0.24 9.60
C ASP A 157 23.49 -1.65 9.13
N TYR A 158 23.82 -1.79 7.84
CA TYR A 158 24.16 -3.07 7.21
C TYR A 158 25.59 -3.51 7.53
N ASP A 159 26.54 -2.57 7.52
CA ASP A 159 27.93 -2.88 7.87
C ASP A 159 28.02 -3.34 9.34
N THR A 160 27.24 -2.73 10.24
CA THR A 160 27.12 -3.19 11.64
C THR A 160 26.54 -4.61 11.73
N TRP A 161 25.57 -4.98 10.87
CA TRP A 161 25.07 -6.36 10.84
C TRP A 161 26.15 -7.35 10.43
N ALA A 162 26.98 -7.01 9.45
CA ALA A 162 28.11 -7.84 9.05
C ALA A 162 29.13 -7.98 10.19
N GLU A 163 29.44 -6.88 10.89
CA GLU A 163 30.34 -6.87 12.07
C GLU A 163 29.81 -7.74 13.22
N PHE A 164 28.49 -7.86 13.38
CA PHE A 164 27.86 -8.79 14.33
C PHE A 164 27.94 -10.27 13.91
N GLY A 165 28.73 -10.60 12.88
CA GLY A 165 28.97 -11.98 12.45
C GLY A 165 27.93 -12.50 11.47
N ASN A 166 27.35 -11.63 10.65
CA ASN A 166 26.44 -12.01 9.55
C ASN A 166 27.12 -11.77 8.17
N PRO A 167 27.97 -12.68 7.68
CA PRO A 167 28.59 -12.54 6.36
C PRO A 167 27.53 -12.38 5.26
N GLY A 168 27.81 -11.58 4.23
CA GLY A 168 26.85 -11.32 3.14
C GLY A 168 25.90 -10.14 3.41
N TRP A 169 25.93 -9.53 4.60
CA TRP A 169 25.01 -8.46 5.00
C TRP A 169 25.62 -7.06 5.04
N SER A 170 26.87 -6.87 4.60
CA SER A 170 27.44 -5.53 4.46
C SER A 170 26.67 -4.73 3.40
N TYR A 171 26.72 -3.39 3.46
CA TYR A 171 25.97 -2.54 2.54
C TYR A 171 26.27 -2.85 1.07
N ASP A 172 27.54 -3.09 0.76
CA ASP A 172 27.96 -3.34 -0.61
C ASP A 172 27.48 -4.72 -1.11
N GLU A 173 27.26 -5.69 -0.22
CA GLU A 173 26.70 -7.00 -0.53
C GLU A 173 25.18 -6.97 -0.69
N VAL A 174 24.46 -6.14 0.07
CA VAL A 174 23.00 -6.02 -0.03
C VAL A 174 22.53 -5.05 -1.13
N LEU A 175 23.35 -4.06 -1.51
CA LEU A 175 23.01 -3.06 -2.53
C LEU A 175 22.53 -3.66 -3.87
N PRO A 176 23.16 -4.72 -4.42
CA PRO A 176 22.67 -5.40 -5.61
C PRO A 176 21.22 -5.89 -5.48
N TYR A 177 20.79 -6.35 -4.30
CA TYR A 177 19.43 -6.83 -4.06
C TYR A 177 18.43 -5.68 -3.99
N PHE A 178 18.78 -4.55 -3.39
CA PHE A 178 17.94 -3.35 -3.43
C PHE A 178 17.72 -2.85 -4.85
N LYS A 179 18.75 -2.92 -5.69
CA LYS A 179 18.65 -2.57 -7.11
C LYS A 179 17.84 -3.59 -7.90
N LYS A 180 17.96 -4.88 -7.58
CA LYS A 180 17.21 -5.97 -8.23
C LYS A 180 15.70 -5.86 -8.00
N SER A 181 15.27 -5.41 -6.82
CA SER A 181 13.84 -5.23 -6.53
C SER A 181 13.25 -3.96 -7.15
N GLU A 182 14.05 -2.90 -7.28
CA GLU A 182 13.59 -1.55 -7.63
C GLU A 182 13.33 -1.37 -9.12
N ASP A 183 12.18 -0.77 -9.45
CA ASP A 183 11.89 -0.16 -10.73
C ASP A 183 11.63 1.34 -10.58
N ASN A 184 12.71 2.12 -10.53
CA ASN A 184 12.65 3.54 -10.27
C ASN A 184 12.19 4.31 -11.52
N ARG A 185 11.12 5.10 -11.39
CA ARG A 185 10.54 5.89 -12.49
C ARG A 185 11.05 7.33 -12.54
N ASN A 186 11.89 7.76 -11.60
CA ASN A 186 12.44 9.11 -11.57
C ASN A 186 13.63 9.23 -12.55
N PRO A 187 13.50 10.00 -13.66
CA PRO A 187 14.52 9.98 -14.73
C PRO A 187 15.91 10.43 -14.29
N TYR A 188 15.98 11.34 -13.32
CA TYR A 188 17.22 11.90 -12.81
C TYR A 188 18.02 10.91 -11.94
N LEU A 189 17.41 9.81 -11.48
CA LEU A 189 18.08 8.75 -10.71
C LEU A 189 18.63 7.62 -11.60
N ASN A 190 18.26 7.55 -12.88
CA ASN A 190 18.61 6.44 -13.79
C ASN A 190 20.11 6.20 -13.97
N LYS A 191 20.96 7.21 -13.73
CA LYS A 191 22.43 7.12 -13.88
C LYS A 191 23.16 6.91 -12.55
N ASN A 192 22.44 6.82 -11.44
CA ASN A 192 23.04 6.69 -10.12
C ASN A 192 23.45 5.24 -9.84
N LYS A 193 24.66 5.03 -9.30
CA LYS A 193 25.16 3.70 -8.89
C LYS A 193 24.25 3.00 -7.87
N TYR A 194 23.49 3.77 -7.10
CA TYR A 194 22.63 3.27 -6.04
C TYR A 194 21.26 2.78 -6.51
N HIS A 195 20.72 3.22 -7.65
CA HIS A 195 19.34 2.88 -8.05
C HIS A 195 19.29 1.85 -9.18
N GLY A 196 18.17 1.12 -9.24
CA GLY A 196 17.84 0.12 -10.26
C GLY A 196 16.58 0.46 -11.05
N LYS A 197 16.43 -0.19 -12.21
CA LYS A 197 15.25 -0.15 -13.07
C LYS A 197 14.94 -1.57 -13.56
N GLY A 198 13.66 -1.88 -13.78
CA GLY A 198 13.20 -3.17 -14.30
C GLY A 198 12.97 -4.24 -13.23
N GLY A 199 13.05 -3.89 -11.94
CA GLY A 199 12.59 -4.74 -10.85
C GLY A 199 11.05 -4.83 -10.78
N TYR A 200 10.55 -5.58 -9.80
CA TYR A 200 9.10 -5.76 -9.60
C TYR A 200 8.46 -4.63 -8.79
N LEU A 201 9.22 -3.93 -7.94
CA LEU A 201 8.70 -2.87 -7.10
C LEU A 201 8.82 -1.52 -7.80
N THR A 202 7.69 -1.00 -8.30
CA THR A 202 7.65 0.34 -8.90
C THR A 202 7.84 1.40 -7.82
N VAL A 203 8.82 2.31 -8.03
CA VAL A 203 9.11 3.41 -7.11
C VAL A 203 9.12 4.73 -7.88
N GLN A 204 8.44 5.73 -7.34
CA GLN A 204 8.43 7.07 -7.92
C GLN A 204 8.20 8.14 -6.84
N GLU A 205 8.51 9.39 -7.18
CA GLU A 205 8.05 10.51 -6.36
C GLU A 205 6.51 10.63 -6.39
N ALA A 206 5.94 11.14 -5.30
CA ALA A 206 4.51 11.39 -5.22
C ALA A 206 4.08 12.35 -6.35
N PRO A 207 3.07 11.96 -7.17
CA PRO A 207 2.62 12.78 -8.29
C PRO A 207 1.88 14.05 -7.83
N TRP A 208 1.36 14.05 -6.60
CA TRP A 208 0.72 15.19 -5.97
C TRP A 208 1.55 15.73 -4.81
N ARG A 209 1.76 17.04 -4.77
CA ARG A 209 2.53 17.72 -3.70
C ARG A 209 1.77 18.95 -3.21
N THR A 210 1.73 19.12 -1.89
CA THR A 210 1.20 20.34 -1.28
C THR A 210 2.31 21.38 -1.12
N PRO A 211 2.00 22.69 -1.05
CA PRO A 211 2.98 23.73 -0.76
C PRO A 211 3.78 23.50 0.53
N LEU A 212 3.21 22.77 1.50
CA LEU A 212 3.88 22.39 2.74
C LEU A 212 5.19 21.61 2.54
N VAL A 213 5.33 20.86 1.44
CA VAL A 213 6.55 20.09 1.18
C VAL A 213 7.74 21.04 0.96
N LEU A 214 7.54 22.12 0.22
CA LEU A 214 8.60 23.12 -0.03
C LEU A 214 8.89 23.91 1.24
N ALA A 215 7.84 24.40 1.91
CA ALA A 215 7.98 25.15 3.16
C ALA A 215 8.72 24.33 4.25
N PHE A 216 8.49 23.02 4.33
CA PHE A 216 9.18 22.15 5.27
C PHE A 216 10.68 22.04 4.98
N VAL A 217 11.08 21.97 3.70
CA VAL A 217 12.50 21.93 3.30
C VAL A 217 13.17 23.28 3.55
N GLU A 218 12.52 24.38 3.19
CA GLU A 218 13.02 25.74 3.42
C GLU A 218 13.25 26.01 4.92
N ALA A 219 12.27 25.67 5.77
CA ALA A 219 12.41 25.81 7.22
C ALA A 219 13.59 25.00 7.77
N GLY A 220 13.89 23.83 7.18
CA GLY A 220 15.07 23.03 7.55
C GLY A 220 16.41 23.65 7.16
N GLN A 221 16.45 24.55 6.17
CA GLN A 221 17.66 25.27 5.76
C GLN A 221 17.95 26.48 6.66
N GLU A 222 16.95 26.99 7.36
CA GLU A 222 17.07 28.13 8.29
C GLU A 222 17.54 27.72 9.71
N LEU A 223 17.62 26.41 9.99
CA LEU A 223 18.12 25.84 11.25
C LEU A 223 19.64 25.59 11.19
#